data_AF-A0A061S3F2-F1
#
_entry.id   AF-A0A061S3F2-F1
#
_cell.length_a   1.000
_cell.length_b   1.000
_cell.length_c   1.000
_cell.angle_alpha   90.00
_cell.angle_beta   90.00
_cell.angle_gamma   90.00
#
_symmetry.space_group_name_H-M   'P 1'
#
loop_
_entity.id
_entity.type
_entity.pdbx_description
1 polymer ?
#
loop_
_entity_poly.entity_id
_entity_poly.type
_entity_poly.pdbx_seq_one_letter_code
_entity_poly.pdbx_strand_id
1 'polypeptide(L)' 'SISLGDDDYQQVPFSDGFSFPFFGSVYSSVFIGSNGYLTFGASDREYSGSLTTHNALPRVSAVLTDLSPGSGGSVRYAQQ' A
#
# COMPACT_ATOMS: atom_id res chain seq x y z
N SER A 1 -10.96 9.41 1.52
CA SER A 1 -9.63 9.50 2.16
C SER A 1 -9.54 8.41 3.21
N ILE A 2 -8.32 7.99 3.55
CA ILE A 2 -8.07 7.09 4.68
C ILE A 2 -7.18 7.79 5.68
N SER A 3 -7.37 7.47 6.96
CA SER A 3 -6.56 8.00 8.05
C SER A 3 -5.46 6.99 8.35
N LEU A 4 -4.23 7.30 7.95
CA LEU A 4 -3.05 6.52 8.27
C LEU A 4 -2.11 7.34 9.14
N GLY A 5 -1.62 6.71 10.21
CA GLY A 5 -0.54 7.24 11.04
C GLY A 5 0.83 7.08 10.39
N ASP A 6 1.85 7.21 11.23
CA ASP A 6 3.22 6.84 10.89
C ASP A 6 3.35 5.32 10.75
N ASP A 7 4.07 4.84 9.73
CA ASP A 7 4.28 3.41 9.47
C ASP A 7 2.99 2.54 9.50
N ASP A 8 1.89 3.12 9.03
CA ASP A 8 0.56 2.52 9.12
C ASP A 8 0.07 2.04 7.76
N TYR A 9 -0.95 1.17 7.79
CA TYR A 9 -1.57 0.65 6.59
C TYR A 9 -3.06 0.41 6.78
N GLN A 10 -3.78 0.41 5.66
CA GLN A 10 -5.17 -0.03 5.64
C GLN A 10 -5.41 -0.95 4.44
N GLN A 11 -6.05 -2.09 4.71
CA GLN A 11 -6.56 -2.94 3.65
C GLN A 11 -7.82 -2.33 3.05
N VAL A 12 -7.86 -2.25 1.72
CA VAL A 12 -8.99 -1.76 0.95
C VAL A 12 -9.44 -2.87 0.00
N PRO A 13 -10.67 -3.40 0.14
CA PRO A 13 -11.22 -4.33 -0.83
C PRO A 13 -11.51 -3.60 -2.15
N PHE A 14 -11.32 -4.29 -3.25
CA PHE A 14 -11.74 -3.78 -4.56
C PHE A 14 -13.25 -3.86 -4.71
N SER A 15 -13.85 -2.85 -5.34
CA SER A 15 -15.28 -2.81 -5.63
C SER A 15 -15.63 -3.53 -6.94
N ASP A 16 -16.93 -3.80 -7.12
CA ASP A 16 -17.54 -4.20 -8.40
C ASP A 16 -16.99 -5.51 -9.00
N GLY A 17 -16.52 -6.42 -8.14
CA GLY A 17 -15.97 -7.72 -8.54
C GLY A 17 -14.61 -7.61 -9.23
N PHE A 18 -13.99 -6.42 -9.23
CA PHE A 18 -12.64 -6.25 -9.76
C PHE A 18 -11.65 -7.15 -9.01
N SER A 19 -10.72 -7.72 -9.77
CA SER A 19 -9.65 -8.56 -9.25
C SER A 19 -8.35 -8.20 -9.96
N PHE A 20 -7.26 -8.07 -9.20
CA PHE A 20 -5.96 -7.66 -9.72
C PHE A 20 -5.01 -8.86 -9.83
N PRO A 21 -4.69 -9.32 -11.05
CA PRO A 21 -3.69 -10.36 -11.25
C PRO A 21 -2.28 -9.79 -11.11
N PHE A 22 -1.53 -10.27 -10.11
CA PHE A 22 -0.19 -9.79 -9.81
C PHE A 22 0.67 -10.90 -9.21
N PHE A 23 1.93 -11.03 -9.63
CA PHE A 23 2.85 -12.09 -9.18
C PHE A 23 2.25 -13.51 -9.21
N GLY A 24 1.46 -13.83 -10.23
CA GLY A 24 0.84 -15.15 -10.40
C GLY A 24 -0.34 -15.46 -9.47
N SER A 25 -0.77 -14.49 -8.65
CA SER A 25 -1.95 -14.60 -7.79
C SER A 25 -3.01 -13.57 -8.20
N VAL A 26 -4.27 -13.83 -7.83
CA VAL A 26 -5.40 -12.93 -8.08
C VAL A 26 -5.86 -12.35 -6.74
N TYR A 27 -5.84 -11.03 -6.61
CA TYR A 27 -6.19 -10.33 -5.38
C TYR A 27 -7.50 -9.57 -5.51
N SER A 28 -8.35 -9.66 -4.48
CA SER A 28 -9.59 -8.90 -4.33
C SER A 28 -9.46 -7.67 -3.41
N SER A 29 -8.25 -7.39 -2.94
CA SER A 29 -7.94 -6.24 -2.07
C SER A 29 -6.48 -5.83 -2.21
N VAL A 30 -6.17 -4.65 -1.70
CA VAL A 30 -4.82 -4.10 -1.61
C VAL A 30 -4.59 -3.49 -0.23
N PHE A 31 -3.37 -3.52 0.27
CA PHE A 31 -2.98 -2.72 1.43
C PHE A 31 -2.36 -1.42 0.94
N ILE A 32 -2.88 -0.29 1.42
CA ILE A 32 -2.32 1.04 1.19
C ILE A 32 -1.45 1.38 2.40
N GLY A 33 -0.14 1.57 2.20
CA GLY A 33 0.79 1.99 3.25
C GLY A 33 0.99 3.51 3.29
N SER A 34 1.19 4.05 4.50
CA SER A 34 1.44 5.49 4.75
C SER A 34 2.67 5.99 3.99
N ASN A 35 3.67 5.13 3.85
CA ASN A 35 4.98 5.36 3.23
C ASN A 35 4.96 5.33 1.69
N GLY A 36 3.77 5.45 1.08
CA GLY A 36 3.61 5.65 -0.36
C GLY A 36 3.86 4.40 -1.20
N TYR A 37 3.36 3.25 -0.72
CA TYR A 37 3.34 1.99 -1.44
C TYR A 37 2.00 1.27 -1.30
N LEU A 38 1.80 0.31 -2.20
CA LEU A 38 0.76 -0.69 -2.18
C LEU A 38 1.38 -2.08 -2.01
N THR A 39 0.78 -2.93 -1.19
CA THR A 39 1.16 -4.35 -1.05
C THR A 39 -0.04 -5.26 -1.24
N PHE A 40 0.22 -6.49 -1.71
CA PHE A 40 -0.83 -7.48 -2.00
C PHE A 40 -0.60 -8.77 -1.20
N GLY A 41 -1.66 -9.30 -0.61
CA GLY A 41 -1.64 -10.54 0.19
C GLY A 41 -1.12 -10.39 1.62
N ALA A 42 -0.28 -9.41 1.90
CA ALA A 42 0.18 -9.06 3.25
C ALA A 42 0.35 -7.54 3.38
N SER A 43 0.15 -7.03 4.59
CA SER A 43 0.46 -5.64 4.96
C SER A 43 1.96 -5.47 5.22
N ASP A 44 2.41 -4.23 5.28
CA ASP A 44 3.78 -3.87 5.66
C ASP A 44 3.81 -2.53 6.42
N ARG A 45 4.87 -2.29 7.18
CA ARG A 45 5.17 -1.02 7.88
C ARG A 45 6.51 -0.40 7.48
N GLU A 46 7.18 -0.95 6.49
CA GLU A 46 8.52 -0.53 6.11
C GLU A 46 8.56 0.91 5.59
N TYR A 47 9.53 1.70 6.06
CA TYR A 47 9.78 3.06 5.60
C TYR A 47 11.09 3.20 4.81
N SER A 48 11.95 2.18 4.85
CA SER A 48 13.23 2.19 4.13
C SER A 48 13.04 1.85 2.65
N GLY A 49 13.31 2.83 1.78
CA GLY A 49 13.32 2.70 0.32
C GLY A 49 14.53 1.96 -0.24
N SER A 50 14.65 0.66 0.03
CA SER A 50 15.67 -0.21 -0.56
C SER A 50 15.07 -1.17 -1.58
N LEU A 51 15.89 -1.70 -2.50
CA LEU A 51 15.43 -2.76 -3.41
C LEU A 51 15.08 -4.05 -2.68
N THR A 52 15.77 -4.34 -1.57
CA THR A 52 15.49 -5.53 -0.74
C THR A 52 14.10 -5.43 -0.12
N THR A 53 13.79 -4.29 0.50
CA THR A 53 12.47 -4.05 1.10
C THR A 53 11.38 -3.99 0.05
N HIS A 54 11.62 -3.28 -1.06
CA HIS A 54 10.67 -3.22 -2.17
C HIS A 54 10.29 -4.62 -2.69
N ASN A 55 11.28 -5.49 -2.92
CA ASN A 55 11.09 -6.83 -3.49
C ASN A 55 10.70 -7.91 -2.45
N ALA A 56 10.61 -7.60 -1.16
CA ALA A 56 10.29 -8.58 -0.12
C ALA A 56 8.81 -9.05 -0.15
N LEU A 57 7.94 -8.29 -0.81
CA LEU A 57 6.51 -8.58 -0.96
C LEU A 57 6.07 -8.23 -2.38
N PRO A 58 4.92 -8.76 -2.86
CA PRO A 58 4.24 -8.21 -4.02
C PRO A 58 3.87 -6.75 -3.74
N ARG A 59 4.68 -5.82 -4.26
CA ARG A 59 4.62 -4.39 -3.95
C ARG A 59 4.62 -3.55 -5.22
N VAL A 60 3.87 -2.45 -5.17
CA VAL A 60 4.02 -1.32 -6.09
C VAL A 60 4.37 -0.11 -5.23
N SER A 61 5.50 0.54 -5.53
CA SER A 61 5.97 1.71 -4.78
C SER A 61 6.00 2.92 -5.69
N ALA A 62 5.44 4.04 -5.22
CA ALA A 62 5.64 5.33 -5.86
C ALA A 62 6.85 6.05 -5.26
N VAL A 63 6.90 6.13 -3.92
CA VAL A 63 7.99 6.81 -3.19
C VAL A 63 8.72 5.89 -2.22
N LEU A 64 8.02 4.99 -1.49
CA LEU A 64 8.59 4.11 -0.46
C LEU A 64 9.64 4.84 0.41
N THR A 65 9.15 5.77 1.20
CA THR A 65 9.97 6.59 2.09
C THR A 65 9.23 6.81 3.39
N ASP A 66 9.96 7.20 4.42
CA ASP A 66 9.45 7.55 5.74
C ASP A 66 8.51 8.77 5.67
N LEU A 67 7.20 8.48 5.54
CA LEU A 67 6.15 9.48 5.49
C LEU A 67 5.25 9.31 6.72
N SER A 68 4.94 10.44 7.34
CA SER A 68 4.04 10.50 8.50
C SER A 68 2.79 11.32 8.18
N PRO A 69 1.78 10.78 7.45
CA PRO A 69 0.57 11.52 7.10
C PRO A 69 -0.17 12.08 8.33
N GLY A 70 -0.10 11.39 9.47
CA GLY A 70 -0.65 11.86 10.74
C GLY A 70 0.00 13.15 11.27
N SER A 71 1.26 13.41 10.90
CA SER A 71 1.99 14.64 11.23
C SER A 71 1.79 15.74 10.17
N GLY A 72 1.28 15.41 8.99
CA GLY A 72 0.94 16.34 7.93
C GLY A 72 0.64 15.65 6.60
N GLY A 73 -0.41 16.08 5.91
CA GLY A 73 -0.83 15.53 4.62
C GLY A 73 -2.07 14.63 4.71
N SER A 74 -2.37 13.90 3.64
CA SER A 74 -3.49 12.96 3.61
C SER A 74 -3.26 11.85 2.60
N VAL A 75 -3.76 10.65 2.92
CA VAL A 75 -3.80 9.53 1.96
C VAL A 75 -5.20 9.42 1.36
N ARG A 76 -5.25 9.35 0.03
CA ARG A 76 -6.49 9.28 -0.76
C ARG A 76 -6.34 8.22 -1.83
N TYR A 77 -7.41 7.48 -2.07
CA TYR A 77 -7.50 6.51 -3.14
C TYR A 77 -8.84 6.67 -3.87
N ALA A 78 -8.87 6.22 -5.11
CA ALA A 78 -10.06 6.07 -5.92
C ALA A 78 -9.90 4.82 -6.78
N GLN A 79 -10.99 4.06 -6.92
CA GLN A 79 -11.11 2.98 -7.89
C GLN A 79 -12.06 3.47 -8.99
N GLN A 80 -11.69 3.24 -10.24
CA GLN A 80 -12.47 3.58 -11.44
C GLN A 80 -12.85 2.30 -12.16
#